data_AF-A0AAW9SLT9-F1
#
_entry.id   AF-A0AAW9SLT9-F1
#
_cell.length_a   1.000
_cell.length_b   1.000
_cell.length_c   1.000
_cell.angle_alpha   90.00
_cell.angle_beta   90.00
_cell.angle_gamma   90.00
#
_symmetry.space_group_name_H-M   'P 1'
#
loop_
_entity.id
_entity.type
_entity.pdbx_description
1 polymer ?
#
loop_
_entity_poly.entity_id
_entity_poly.type
_entity_poly.pdbx_seq_one_letter_code
_entity_poly.pdbx_strand_id
1 'polypeptide(L)'
;MQRFATASVLALMAAAGQVQAEVTPQQVWDDFEAYMTGFGYQVSAREVMEGDTLTIGDLTMVVPVPEEEATVTITMSEMTLADTGDGAVRISYPEQMPMTLTFSEGEETAAELVLDMTQSDFDMVVSGDPGDMLYTFSATSIGLKLAEIMAEGEQIPSDVFDVTFDMGPMEGTQHMLIEDGLRKITQDVTLGDLAYSLMFDDPESEDAGSMSGRFTGLASSGTTEIPEDADFADPTALFTAGLMMDVVMSHTGGENQFKVTERSGTTEGAFSSTGGELGVAMNADSLTYAISASGQTVAVSGPELPLPINAELGELGFSLTMPLSESDTPVPAAISVLLGEFAMSDMLWNIFDPQQALPRDPATVAINLEAEVTPKVNLLDPEAMEEIGRSGEMPGELHSLKLTDLVVDAAGGKIIGSGDFTFDNTDLETFDGLPRPKGEVNLDISGANGLIDKLIAMGLMQEQDAMGARMMLGMFTVPGAEPDTASSKIEINEQGHVLANGQRIK
;
A
#
# COMPACT_ATOMS: atom_id res chain seq x y z
N MET A 1 16.77 82.82 14.81
CA MET A 1 17.49 83.51 13.72
C MET A 1 17.81 82.48 12.65
N GLN A 2 17.55 82.87 11.41
CA GLN A 2 18.08 82.39 10.12
C GLN A 2 17.98 80.91 9.73
N ARG A 3 16.99 80.69 8.85
CA ARG A 3 16.95 79.73 7.74
C ARG A 3 17.99 80.05 6.66
N PHE A 4 18.24 79.06 5.77
CA PHE A 4 18.42 79.08 4.30
C PHE A 4 19.47 78.00 3.90
N ALA A 5 19.32 77.13 2.87
CA ALA A 5 18.30 76.94 1.86
C ALA A 5 18.49 75.58 1.10
N THR A 6 17.37 75.03 0.62
CA THR A 6 17.13 74.35 -0.70
C THR A 6 18.00 73.19 -1.20
N ALA A 7 17.37 72.03 -1.43
CA ALA A 7 17.12 71.49 -2.78
C ALA A 7 16.02 70.40 -2.75
N SER A 8 15.09 70.48 -3.70
CA SER A 8 13.92 69.64 -3.91
C SER A 8 14.23 68.37 -4.70
N VAL A 9 13.53 67.26 -4.43
CA VAL A 9 13.03 66.33 -5.46
C VAL A 9 11.68 65.72 -4.98
N LEU A 10 10.67 65.88 -5.84
CA LEU A 10 9.40 65.14 -5.89
C LEU A 10 9.64 63.71 -6.39
N ALA A 11 8.75 62.79 -6.02
CA ALA A 11 8.51 61.46 -6.59
C ALA A 11 9.29 60.28 -5.97
N LEU A 12 8.63 59.60 -5.02
CA LEU A 12 8.35 58.16 -5.06
C LEU A 12 7.33 57.85 -3.94
N MET A 13 6.06 58.17 -4.21
CA MET A 13 4.98 57.36 -3.67
C MET A 13 4.90 56.09 -4.52
N ALA A 14 4.57 54.98 -3.87
CA ALA A 14 4.13 53.72 -4.47
C ALA A 14 5.18 52.95 -5.29
N ALA A 15 5.92 52.08 -4.61
CA ALA A 15 6.14 50.69 -5.02
C ALA A 15 6.87 49.97 -3.88
N ALA A 16 6.20 49.81 -2.73
CA ALA A 16 6.34 48.52 -2.08
C ALA A 16 5.55 47.57 -2.98
N GLY A 17 6.16 47.14 -4.09
CA GLY A 17 5.69 45.95 -4.74
C GLY A 17 5.71 44.91 -3.64
N GLN A 18 4.55 44.39 -3.27
CA GLN A 18 4.55 42.99 -2.88
C GLN A 18 5.34 42.32 -3.99
N VAL A 19 6.50 41.76 -3.66
CA VAL A 19 7.05 40.70 -4.50
C VAL A 19 5.94 39.65 -4.41
N GLN A 20 5.00 39.72 -5.33
CA GLN A 20 4.06 38.63 -5.51
C GLN A 20 4.95 37.50 -6.02
N ALA A 21 4.82 36.35 -5.39
CA ALA A 21 5.43 35.15 -5.88
C ALA A 21 4.87 34.95 -7.30
N GLU A 22 5.74 35.00 -8.31
CA GLU A 22 5.36 34.97 -9.71
C GLU A 22 6.14 33.85 -10.40
N VAL A 23 5.43 32.78 -10.78
CA VAL A 23 5.95 31.74 -11.67
C VAL A 23 5.60 32.07 -13.11
N THR A 24 6.54 31.87 -14.02
CA THR A 24 6.34 32.04 -15.46
C THR A 24 6.08 30.70 -16.15
N PRO A 25 5.42 30.67 -17.33
CA PRO A 25 5.23 29.44 -18.09
C PRO A 25 6.52 28.65 -18.36
N GLN A 26 7.62 29.35 -18.64
CA GLN A 26 8.92 28.70 -18.84
C GLN A 26 9.43 28.04 -17.55
N GLN A 27 9.33 28.71 -16.40
CA GLN A 27 9.82 28.14 -15.13
C GLN A 27 9.04 26.89 -14.70
N VAL A 28 7.72 26.86 -14.96
CA VAL A 28 6.90 25.67 -14.70
C VAL A 28 7.29 24.52 -15.62
N TRP A 29 7.59 24.80 -16.89
CA TRP A 29 8.08 23.80 -17.84
C TRP A 29 9.48 23.29 -17.46
N ASP A 30 10.41 24.19 -17.17
CA ASP A 30 11.78 23.86 -16.78
C ASP A 30 11.79 22.98 -15.51
N ASP A 31 10.91 23.26 -14.54
CA ASP A 31 10.78 22.43 -13.32
C ASP A 31 10.23 21.04 -13.63
N PHE A 32 9.21 20.93 -14.50
CA PHE A 32 8.69 19.64 -14.95
C PHE A 32 9.77 18.81 -15.67
N GLU A 33 10.53 19.42 -16.58
CA GLU A 33 11.61 18.75 -17.29
C GLU A 33 12.71 18.28 -16.32
N ALA A 34 13.12 19.14 -15.38
CA ALA A 34 14.10 18.80 -14.36
C ALA A 34 13.61 17.66 -13.46
N TYR A 35 12.34 17.70 -13.04
CA TYR A 35 11.72 16.64 -12.24
C TYR A 35 11.76 15.30 -12.96
N MET A 36 11.28 15.23 -14.20
CA MET A 36 11.27 13.99 -14.99
C MET A 36 12.70 13.48 -15.25
N THR A 37 13.63 14.37 -15.59
CA THR A 37 15.04 14.02 -15.81
C THR A 37 15.70 13.48 -14.53
N GLY A 38 15.31 13.99 -13.37
CA GLY A 38 15.76 13.51 -12.06
C GLY A 38 15.44 12.03 -11.82
N PHE A 39 14.35 11.50 -12.38
CA PHE A 39 14.01 10.06 -12.34
C PHE A 39 14.68 9.23 -13.43
N GLY A 40 15.60 9.81 -14.22
CA GLY A 40 16.30 9.12 -15.30
C GLY A 40 15.58 9.12 -16.64
N TYR A 41 14.48 9.89 -16.79
CA TYR A 41 13.83 10.07 -18.08
C TYR A 41 14.67 10.97 -18.97
N GLN A 42 14.72 10.65 -20.26
CA GLN A 42 15.23 11.59 -21.27
C GLN A 42 14.04 12.32 -21.88
N VAL A 43 13.91 13.62 -21.57
CA VAL A 43 12.81 14.46 -22.06
C VAL A 43 13.25 15.23 -23.30
N SER A 44 12.38 15.29 -24.29
CA SER A 44 12.55 16.13 -25.49
C SER A 44 11.21 16.70 -25.89
N ALA A 45 11.16 18.00 -26.20
CA ALA A 45 9.96 18.66 -26.67
C ALA A 45 10.27 19.82 -27.62
N ARG A 46 9.26 20.25 -28.37
CA ARG A 46 9.29 21.46 -29.19
C ARG A 46 8.59 22.60 -28.44
N GLU A 47 9.38 23.54 -27.97
CA GLU A 47 8.89 24.74 -27.27
C GLU A 47 8.62 25.90 -28.24
N VAL A 48 7.43 26.49 -28.14
CA VAL A 48 7.07 27.71 -28.86
C VAL A 48 6.44 28.71 -27.91
N MET A 49 7.12 29.83 -27.70
CA MET A 49 6.59 30.96 -26.93
C MET A 49 5.85 31.93 -27.85
N GLU A 50 4.56 32.14 -27.60
CA GLU A 50 3.72 33.15 -28.27
C GLU A 50 3.07 34.09 -27.26
N GLY A 51 3.60 35.30 -27.12
CA GLY A 51 3.14 36.25 -26.09
C GLY A 51 3.48 35.71 -24.70
N ASP A 52 2.44 35.49 -23.89
CA ASP A 52 2.55 35.00 -22.51
C ASP A 52 2.10 33.52 -22.40
N THR A 53 2.16 32.77 -23.51
CA THR A 53 1.79 31.35 -23.58
C THR A 53 2.92 30.54 -24.19
N LEU A 54 3.34 29.49 -23.49
CA LEU A 54 4.29 28.50 -23.93
C LEU A 54 3.54 27.26 -24.40
N THR A 55 3.72 26.89 -25.66
CA THR A 55 3.20 25.65 -26.23
C THR A 55 4.31 24.60 -26.30
N ILE A 56 4.04 23.43 -25.73
CA ILE A 56 4.93 22.26 -25.73
C ILE A 56 4.34 21.24 -26.71
N GLY A 57 4.97 21.11 -27.87
CA GLY A 57 4.62 20.10 -28.87
C GLY A 57 5.64 18.97 -28.92
N ASP A 58 5.28 17.86 -29.58
CA ASP A 58 6.18 16.73 -29.85
C ASP A 58 6.87 16.19 -28.57
N LEU A 59 6.19 16.25 -27.42
CA LEU A 59 6.73 15.80 -26.14
C LEU A 59 7.00 14.29 -26.20
N THR A 60 8.27 13.93 -26.02
CA THR A 60 8.78 12.57 -25.99
C THR A 60 9.55 12.37 -24.70
N MET A 61 9.26 11.28 -24.00
CA MET A 61 9.97 10.84 -22.80
C MET A 61 10.49 9.42 -23.01
N VAL A 62 11.80 9.21 -22.87
CA VAL A 62 12.43 7.90 -23.04
C VAL A 62 12.94 7.38 -21.71
N VAL A 63 12.54 6.16 -21.37
CA VAL A 63 13.01 5.41 -20.21
C VAL A 63 13.88 4.25 -20.70
N PRO A 64 15.20 4.28 -20.43
CA PRO A 64 16.05 3.13 -20.71
C PRO A 64 15.79 2.02 -19.68
N VAL A 65 15.80 0.76 -20.14
CA VAL A 65 15.73 -0.45 -19.31
C VAL A 65 17.03 -1.24 -19.54
N PRO A 66 18.12 -0.88 -18.84
CA PRO A 66 19.46 -1.41 -19.17
C PRO A 66 19.59 -2.92 -18.99
N GLU A 67 18.85 -3.50 -18.04
CA GLU A 67 18.90 -4.94 -17.74
C GLU A 67 18.41 -5.81 -18.90
N GLU A 68 17.51 -5.28 -19.72
CA GLU A 68 16.90 -5.99 -20.85
C GLU A 68 17.39 -5.46 -22.22
N GLU A 69 18.36 -4.54 -22.23
CA GLU A 69 18.74 -3.77 -23.44
C GLU A 69 17.53 -3.15 -24.17
N ALA A 70 16.49 -2.78 -23.41
CA ALA A 70 15.23 -2.29 -23.91
C ALA A 70 15.05 -0.78 -23.62
N THR A 71 14.15 -0.14 -24.36
CA THR A 71 13.75 1.25 -24.12
C THR A 71 12.24 1.39 -24.25
N VAL A 72 11.64 2.16 -23.34
CA VAL A 72 10.24 2.57 -23.43
C VAL A 72 10.19 4.04 -23.83
N THR A 73 9.53 4.34 -24.94
CA THR A 73 9.31 5.72 -25.41
C THR A 73 7.84 6.07 -25.23
N ILE A 74 7.58 7.18 -24.53
CA ILE A 74 6.25 7.74 -24.31
C ILE A 74 6.15 9.01 -25.15
N THR A 75 5.18 9.09 -26.03
CA THR A 75 4.85 10.33 -26.75
C THR A 75 3.48 10.83 -26.32
N MET A 76 3.37 12.14 -26.15
CA MET A 76 2.15 12.80 -25.68
C MET A 76 1.72 13.90 -26.66
N SER A 77 0.43 14.24 -26.62
CA SER A 77 -0.08 15.38 -27.40
C SER A 77 0.43 16.72 -26.86
N GLU A 78 0.17 17.78 -27.62
CA GLU A 78 0.52 19.14 -27.25
C GLU A 78 -0.08 19.54 -25.90
N MET A 79 0.68 20.27 -25.08
CA MET A 79 0.19 20.96 -23.88
C MET A 79 0.54 22.43 -23.91
N THR A 80 -0.24 23.25 -23.20
CA THR A 80 -0.03 24.71 -23.14
C THR A 80 0.11 25.17 -21.69
N LEU A 81 1.02 26.11 -21.48
CA LEU A 81 1.26 26.80 -20.22
C LEU A 81 1.03 28.29 -20.46
N ALA A 82 0.00 28.87 -19.85
CA ALA A 82 -0.37 30.26 -20.07
C ALA A 82 -0.34 31.07 -18.77
N ASP A 83 0.29 32.23 -18.80
CA ASP A 83 0.26 33.19 -17.70
C ASP A 83 -1.18 33.69 -17.48
N THR A 84 -1.65 33.67 -16.23
CA THR A 84 -3.01 34.11 -15.87
C THR A 84 -3.11 35.60 -15.57
N GLY A 85 -1.99 36.32 -15.56
CA GLY A 85 -1.87 37.77 -15.33
C GLY A 85 -1.84 38.18 -13.87
N ASP A 86 -1.89 37.22 -12.94
CA ASP A 86 -1.84 37.39 -11.49
C ASP A 86 -0.67 36.63 -10.83
N GLY A 87 0.34 36.24 -11.63
CA GLY A 87 1.54 35.54 -11.15
C GLY A 87 1.42 34.02 -11.09
N ALA A 88 0.34 33.47 -11.65
CA ALA A 88 0.13 32.03 -11.80
C ALA A 88 0.16 31.60 -13.27
N VAL A 89 0.31 30.29 -13.48
CA VAL A 89 0.36 29.65 -14.79
C VAL A 89 -0.74 28.60 -14.86
N ARG A 90 -1.61 28.69 -15.86
CA ARG A 90 -2.57 27.63 -16.17
C ARG A 90 -1.93 26.63 -17.12
N ILE A 91 -1.99 25.35 -16.76
CA ILE A 91 -1.63 24.23 -17.63
C ILE A 91 -2.91 23.71 -18.26
N SER A 92 -2.90 23.48 -19.57
CA SER A 92 -4.05 22.96 -20.31
C SER A 92 -3.63 21.89 -21.31
N TYR A 93 -4.40 20.81 -21.32
CA TYR A 93 -4.29 19.71 -22.27
C TYR A 93 -5.54 19.69 -23.18
N PRO A 94 -5.42 19.14 -24.40
CA PRO A 94 -6.57 18.85 -25.26
C PRO A 94 -7.59 17.95 -24.54
N GLU A 95 -8.88 18.10 -24.87
CA GLU A 95 -9.94 17.25 -24.31
C GLU A 95 -9.74 15.76 -24.63
N GLN A 96 -9.07 15.46 -25.75
CA GLN A 96 -8.69 14.13 -26.18
C GLN A 96 -7.20 14.13 -26.49
N MET A 97 -6.46 13.27 -25.81
CA MET A 97 -5.01 13.17 -25.88
C MET A 97 -4.62 11.70 -26.12
N PRO A 98 -4.37 11.29 -27.37
CA PRO A 98 -3.69 10.03 -27.62
C PRO A 98 -2.28 10.09 -27.05
N MET A 99 -1.89 9.01 -26.38
CA MET A 99 -0.55 8.76 -25.86
C MET A 99 -0.05 7.45 -26.47
N THR A 100 1.17 7.45 -27.00
CA THR A 100 1.76 6.23 -27.57
C THR A 100 2.93 5.79 -26.71
N LEU A 101 2.89 4.52 -26.28
CA LEU A 101 3.97 3.83 -25.59
C LEU A 101 4.60 2.85 -26.57
N THR A 102 5.86 3.07 -26.91
CA THR A 102 6.63 2.21 -27.81
C THR A 102 7.68 1.45 -26.99
N PHE A 103 7.64 0.12 -27.06
CA PHE A 103 8.59 -0.79 -26.44
C PHE A 103 9.58 -1.25 -27.51
N SER A 104 10.86 -1.00 -27.30
CA SER A 104 11.92 -1.36 -28.24
C SER A 104 12.99 -2.21 -27.57
N GLU A 105 13.47 -3.22 -28.30
CA GLU A 105 14.62 -4.05 -27.94
C GLU A 105 15.74 -3.75 -28.95
N GLY A 106 16.81 -3.07 -28.50
CA GLY A 106 17.82 -2.53 -29.41
C GLY A 106 17.25 -1.53 -30.43
N GLU A 107 17.37 -1.84 -31.73
CA GLU A 107 16.81 -0.99 -32.82
C GLU A 107 15.43 -1.45 -33.31
N GLU A 108 14.89 -2.55 -32.78
CA GLU A 108 13.61 -3.12 -33.22
C GLU A 108 12.47 -2.73 -32.26
N THR A 109 11.33 -2.35 -32.83
CA THR A 109 10.09 -2.13 -32.05
C THR A 109 9.43 -3.48 -31.77
N ALA A 110 9.38 -3.86 -30.49
CA ALA A 110 8.75 -5.09 -30.04
C ALA A 110 7.22 -4.94 -29.96
N ALA A 111 6.75 -3.82 -29.38
CA ALA A 111 5.33 -3.52 -29.24
C ALA A 111 5.06 -2.01 -29.23
N GLU A 112 3.83 -1.64 -29.60
CA GLU A 112 3.32 -0.27 -29.48
C GLU A 112 1.91 -0.30 -28.90
N LEU A 113 1.64 0.56 -27.92
CA LEU A 113 0.34 0.70 -27.27
C LEU A 113 -0.11 2.16 -27.42
N VAL A 114 -1.33 2.37 -27.91
CA VAL A 114 -1.96 3.70 -27.97
C VAL A 114 -3.07 3.77 -26.93
N LEU A 115 -2.94 4.71 -26.00
CA LEU A 115 -3.92 5.02 -24.98
C LEU A 115 -4.57 6.37 -25.29
N ASP A 116 -5.90 6.40 -25.42
CA ASP A 116 -6.67 7.63 -25.52
C ASP A 116 -7.05 8.12 -24.13
N MET A 117 -6.46 9.24 -23.71
CA MET A 117 -6.88 9.96 -22.53
C MET A 117 -7.95 10.99 -22.90
N THR A 118 -9.05 11.01 -22.17
CA THR A 118 -10.12 12.00 -22.32
C THR A 118 -10.34 12.71 -20.99
N GLN A 119 -10.65 14.00 -21.04
CA GLN A 119 -10.85 14.78 -19.82
C GLN A 119 -11.98 15.80 -20.00
N SER A 120 -12.71 16.06 -18.92
CA SER A 120 -13.82 17.03 -18.89
C SER A 120 -13.62 18.04 -17.78
N ASP A 121 -13.74 19.32 -18.13
CA ASP A 121 -13.55 20.46 -17.22
C ASP A 121 -12.23 20.40 -16.42
N PHE A 122 -11.17 19.88 -17.04
CA PHE A 122 -9.84 19.84 -16.41
C PHE A 122 -9.28 21.26 -16.32
N ASP A 123 -8.95 21.69 -15.10
CA ASP A 123 -8.25 22.95 -14.81
C ASP A 123 -7.08 22.65 -13.88
N MET A 124 -5.89 23.10 -14.27
CA MET A 124 -4.68 23.00 -13.47
C MET A 124 -4.00 24.36 -13.45
N VAL A 125 -3.75 24.86 -12.25
CA VAL A 125 -3.11 26.16 -12.02
C VAL A 125 -1.93 25.98 -11.09
N VAL A 126 -0.80 26.56 -11.48
CA VAL A 126 0.45 26.59 -10.71
C VAL A 126 0.68 28.01 -10.24
N SER A 127 0.95 28.18 -8.96
CA SER A 127 1.21 29.49 -8.33
C SER A 127 2.40 29.40 -7.37
N GLY A 128 2.96 30.52 -6.97
CA GLY A 128 4.09 30.56 -6.04
C GLY A 128 5.36 31.11 -6.69
N ASP A 129 6.51 30.66 -6.22
CA ASP A 129 7.83 31.06 -6.68
C ASP A 129 8.56 29.87 -7.32
N PRO A 130 9.58 30.09 -8.16
CA PRO A 130 10.47 29.01 -8.60
C PRO A 130 11.08 28.28 -7.41
N GLY A 131 10.86 26.96 -7.32
CA GLY A 131 11.28 26.12 -6.20
C GLY A 131 10.29 26.09 -5.02
N ASP A 132 9.18 26.83 -5.06
CA ASP A 132 8.09 26.79 -4.09
C ASP A 132 6.76 26.96 -4.85
N MET A 133 6.29 25.86 -5.46
CA MET A 133 5.15 25.85 -6.37
C MET A 133 3.96 25.10 -5.77
N LEU A 134 2.80 25.76 -5.78
CA LEU A 134 1.51 25.16 -5.43
C LEU A 134 0.72 24.85 -6.70
N TYR A 135 0.46 23.57 -6.93
CA TYR A 135 -0.42 23.06 -7.96
C TYR A 135 -1.80 22.86 -7.36
N THR A 136 -2.81 23.48 -7.99
CA THR A 136 -4.22 23.22 -7.73
C THR A 136 -4.83 22.62 -8.98
N PHE A 137 -5.54 21.51 -8.87
CA PHE A 137 -6.19 20.90 -10.01
C PHE A 137 -7.61 20.44 -9.68
N SER A 138 -8.43 20.37 -10.71
CA SER A 138 -9.77 19.79 -10.67
C SER A 138 -10.18 19.23 -12.03
N ALA A 139 -11.03 18.21 -12.04
CA ALA A 139 -11.67 17.71 -13.25
C ALA A 139 -13.01 17.06 -12.92
N THR A 140 -13.99 17.18 -13.81
CA THR A 140 -15.25 16.44 -13.70
C THR A 140 -15.03 14.95 -13.95
N SER A 141 -14.18 14.61 -14.93
CA SER A 141 -13.81 13.23 -15.23
C SER A 141 -12.50 13.17 -16.02
N ILE A 142 -11.72 12.12 -15.78
CA ILE A 142 -10.60 11.69 -16.61
C ILE A 142 -10.86 10.23 -17.00
N GLY A 143 -10.93 9.96 -18.30
CA GLY A 143 -11.05 8.62 -18.86
C GLY A 143 -9.76 8.21 -19.56
N LEU A 144 -9.37 6.96 -19.43
CA LEU A 144 -8.26 6.35 -20.15
C LEU A 144 -8.78 5.10 -20.86
N LYS A 145 -8.58 5.01 -22.16
CA LYS A 145 -8.99 3.86 -22.96
C LYS A 145 -7.82 3.35 -23.80
N LEU A 146 -7.66 2.04 -23.85
CA LEU A 146 -6.79 1.42 -24.84
C LEU A 146 -7.42 1.52 -26.23
N ALA A 147 -6.74 2.25 -27.11
CA ALA A 147 -7.20 2.49 -28.48
C ALA A 147 -6.63 1.45 -29.46
N GLU A 148 -5.34 1.14 -29.33
CA GLU A 148 -4.63 0.25 -30.25
C GLU A 148 -3.48 -0.47 -29.55
N ILE A 149 -3.24 -1.73 -29.93
CA ILE A 149 -2.04 -2.49 -29.60
C ILE A 149 -1.46 -3.04 -30.89
N MET A 150 -0.17 -2.85 -31.08
CA MET A 150 0.64 -3.50 -32.11
C MET A 150 1.66 -4.41 -31.44
N ALA A 151 1.71 -5.67 -31.83
CA ALA A 151 2.72 -6.63 -31.39
C ALA A 151 3.24 -7.41 -32.59
N GLU A 152 4.57 -7.57 -32.69
CA GLU A 152 5.23 -8.25 -33.83
C GLU A 152 4.83 -7.68 -35.21
N GLY A 153 4.42 -6.41 -35.27
CA GLY A 153 3.97 -5.73 -36.49
C GLY A 153 2.52 -6.03 -36.90
N GLU A 154 1.75 -6.77 -36.09
CA GLU A 154 0.33 -7.02 -36.28
C GLU A 154 -0.51 -6.28 -35.24
N GLN A 155 -1.67 -5.78 -35.66
CA GLN A 155 -2.62 -5.11 -34.76
C GLN A 155 -3.42 -6.17 -33.99
N ILE A 156 -3.39 -6.09 -32.67
CA ILE A 156 -4.26 -6.91 -31.81
C ILE A 156 -5.66 -6.27 -31.82
N PRO A 157 -6.70 -7.00 -32.24
CA PRO A 157 -8.05 -6.46 -32.27
C PRO A 157 -8.57 -6.06 -30.88
N SER A 158 -9.35 -4.99 -30.77
CA SER A 158 -9.91 -4.53 -29.49
C SER A 158 -10.91 -5.50 -28.87
N ASP A 159 -11.47 -6.44 -29.65
CA ASP A 159 -12.30 -7.52 -29.14
C ASP A 159 -11.48 -8.67 -28.53
N VAL A 160 -10.17 -8.69 -28.74
CA VAL A 160 -9.23 -9.61 -28.08
C VAL A 160 -8.70 -9.03 -26.77
N PHE A 161 -8.50 -7.71 -26.70
CA PHE A 161 -8.03 -7.04 -25.48
C PHE A 161 -8.56 -5.61 -25.41
N ASP A 162 -9.25 -5.28 -24.31
CA ASP A 162 -9.81 -3.95 -24.07
C ASP A 162 -9.58 -3.54 -22.62
N VAL A 163 -9.22 -2.27 -22.44
CA VAL A 163 -8.96 -1.69 -21.13
C VAL A 163 -9.56 -0.30 -21.09
N THR A 164 -10.37 -0.03 -20.08
CA THR A 164 -10.96 1.28 -19.80
C THR A 164 -10.83 1.62 -18.33
N PHE A 165 -10.50 2.88 -18.05
CA PHE A 165 -10.55 3.48 -16.72
C PHE A 165 -11.30 4.80 -16.81
N ASP A 166 -12.16 5.08 -15.85
CA ASP A 166 -12.87 6.35 -15.72
C ASP A 166 -12.80 6.79 -14.27
N MET A 167 -12.35 8.02 -14.04
CA MET A 167 -12.13 8.56 -12.70
C MET A 167 -12.76 9.94 -12.58
N GLY A 168 -13.37 10.24 -11.44
CA GLY A 168 -13.82 11.58 -11.07
C GLY A 168 -15.13 11.60 -10.28
N PRO A 169 -15.61 12.80 -9.92
CA PRO A 169 -14.90 14.08 -10.01
C PRO A 169 -13.67 14.11 -9.10
N MET A 170 -12.66 14.89 -9.48
CA MET A 170 -11.44 15.03 -8.71
C MET A 170 -11.10 16.49 -8.45
N GLU A 171 -10.51 16.74 -7.29
CA GLU A 171 -9.94 18.02 -6.90
C GLU A 171 -8.83 17.81 -5.88
N GLY A 172 -7.81 18.64 -5.92
CA GLY A 172 -6.72 18.51 -4.98
C GLY A 172 -5.66 19.59 -5.11
N THR A 173 -4.74 19.53 -4.17
CA THR A 173 -3.56 20.37 -4.15
C THR A 173 -2.31 19.53 -4.00
N GLN A 174 -1.26 19.96 -4.69
CA GLN A 174 0.09 19.43 -4.53
C GLN A 174 1.03 20.61 -4.34
N HIS A 175 1.72 20.65 -3.20
CA HIS A 175 2.71 21.65 -2.88
C HIS A 175 4.10 21.07 -3.07
N MET A 176 4.91 21.71 -3.91
CA MET A 176 6.24 21.29 -4.29
C MET A 176 7.25 22.34 -3.84
N LEU A 177 8.09 21.96 -2.88
CA LEU A 177 9.08 22.83 -2.26
C LEU A 177 10.46 22.22 -2.42
N ILE A 178 11.39 23.01 -2.95
CA ILE A 178 12.82 22.67 -3.05
C ILE A 178 13.54 23.44 -1.94
N GLU A 179 13.99 22.72 -0.92
CA GLU A 179 14.71 23.28 0.22
C GLU A 179 15.80 22.31 0.67
N ASP A 180 16.98 22.84 1.02
CA ASP A 180 18.10 22.04 1.55
C ASP A 180 18.54 20.84 0.67
N GLY A 181 18.37 20.94 -0.66
CA GLY A 181 18.72 19.88 -1.61
C GLY A 181 17.70 18.74 -1.70
N LEU A 182 16.51 18.94 -1.11
CA LEU A 182 15.38 18.03 -1.14
C LEU A 182 14.21 18.68 -1.88
N ARG A 183 13.55 17.91 -2.73
CA ARG A 183 12.23 18.21 -3.28
C ARG A 183 11.18 17.56 -2.38
N LYS A 184 10.48 18.38 -1.61
CA LYS A 184 9.33 17.99 -0.79
C LYS A 184 8.05 18.16 -1.58
N ILE A 185 7.24 17.11 -1.63
CA ILE A 185 5.95 17.05 -2.31
C ILE A 185 4.91 16.72 -1.25
N THR A 186 4.04 17.66 -0.91
CA THR A 186 2.90 17.43 -0.03
C THR A 186 1.62 17.44 -0.85
N GLN A 187 0.81 16.39 -0.74
CA GLN A 187 -0.42 16.22 -1.50
C GLN A 187 -1.63 16.03 -0.59
N ASP A 188 -2.76 16.58 -1.01
CA ASP A 188 -4.09 16.34 -0.48
C ASP A 188 -5.06 16.36 -1.66
N VAL A 189 -5.56 15.19 -2.03
CA VAL A 189 -6.28 14.97 -3.29
C VAL A 189 -7.49 14.07 -3.06
N THR A 190 -8.62 14.49 -3.61
CA THR A 190 -9.78 13.62 -3.85
C THR A 190 -9.79 13.20 -5.32
N LEU A 191 -9.88 11.89 -5.55
CA LEU A 191 -9.89 11.29 -6.89
C LEU A 191 -11.31 10.89 -7.33
N GLY A 192 -12.28 10.95 -6.42
CA GLY A 192 -13.68 10.64 -6.70
C GLY A 192 -13.93 9.15 -6.86
N ASP A 193 -14.81 8.78 -7.79
CA ASP A 193 -15.07 7.38 -8.10
C ASP A 193 -14.14 6.93 -9.22
N LEU A 194 -13.53 5.75 -9.06
CA LEU A 194 -12.79 5.08 -10.12
C LEU A 194 -13.60 3.88 -10.59
N ALA A 195 -13.96 3.85 -11.87
CA ALA A 195 -14.48 2.66 -12.54
C ALA A 195 -13.40 2.13 -13.49
N TYR A 196 -13.28 0.81 -13.58
CA TYR A 196 -12.36 0.18 -14.52
C TYR A 196 -12.96 -1.09 -15.12
N SER A 197 -12.49 -1.43 -16.31
CA SER A 197 -12.81 -2.67 -17.00
C SER A 197 -11.60 -3.13 -17.79
N LEU A 198 -11.26 -4.41 -17.64
CA LEU A 198 -10.26 -5.13 -18.40
C LEU A 198 -10.93 -6.34 -19.01
N MET A 199 -10.64 -6.62 -20.26
CA MET A 199 -11.15 -7.78 -20.99
C MET A 199 -10.04 -8.37 -21.86
N PHE A 200 -10.03 -9.69 -21.91
CA PHE A 200 -9.18 -10.50 -22.77
C PHE A 200 -10.02 -11.66 -23.36
N ASP A 201 -9.86 -11.94 -24.64
CA ASP A 201 -10.52 -13.05 -25.33
C ASP A 201 -9.59 -13.59 -26.42
N ASP A 202 -8.97 -14.76 -26.19
CA ASP A 202 -8.05 -15.37 -27.15
C ASP A 202 -8.82 -16.06 -28.29
N PRO A 203 -8.77 -15.55 -29.53
CA PRO A 203 -9.53 -16.13 -30.64
C PRO A 203 -9.00 -17.51 -31.08
N GLU A 204 -7.79 -17.90 -30.65
CA GLU A 204 -7.17 -19.19 -30.97
C GLU A 204 -7.47 -20.29 -29.95
N SER A 205 -8.01 -19.94 -28.77
CA SER A 205 -8.32 -20.88 -27.69
C SER A 205 -9.72 -20.67 -27.10
N GLU A 206 -10.03 -21.36 -26.00
CA GLU A 206 -11.26 -21.12 -25.23
C GLU A 206 -11.00 -20.17 -24.05
N ASP A 207 -9.79 -19.61 -23.98
CA ASP A 207 -9.32 -18.84 -22.83
C ASP A 207 -9.77 -17.38 -22.97
N ALA A 208 -10.55 -16.92 -22.00
CA ALA A 208 -11.05 -15.56 -21.95
C ALA A 208 -11.12 -15.05 -20.51
N GLY A 209 -10.90 -13.76 -20.31
CA GLY A 209 -10.89 -13.11 -19.01
C GLY A 209 -11.61 -11.77 -19.05
N SER A 210 -12.29 -11.42 -17.97
CA SER A 210 -12.74 -10.06 -17.74
C SER A 210 -12.67 -9.73 -16.27
N MET A 211 -12.35 -8.49 -15.97
CA MET A 211 -12.34 -7.93 -14.63
C MET A 211 -12.86 -6.51 -14.71
N SER A 212 -13.84 -6.18 -13.88
CA SER A 212 -14.35 -4.82 -13.79
C SER A 212 -14.61 -4.49 -12.35
N GLY A 213 -14.50 -3.21 -12.02
CA GLY A 213 -14.72 -2.78 -10.66
C GLY A 213 -14.97 -1.30 -10.55
N ARG A 214 -15.41 -0.89 -9.37
CA ARG A 214 -15.62 0.48 -8.99
C ARG A 214 -15.16 0.71 -7.56
N PHE A 215 -14.30 1.69 -7.35
CA PHE A 215 -14.02 2.28 -6.06
C PHE A 215 -14.77 3.60 -5.93
N THR A 216 -15.33 3.85 -4.75
CA THR A 216 -16.10 5.06 -4.44
C THR A 216 -15.30 5.94 -3.50
N GLY A 217 -15.27 7.25 -3.75
CA GLY A 217 -14.68 8.22 -2.83
C GLY A 217 -13.20 7.96 -2.55
N LEU A 218 -12.41 7.71 -3.60
CA LEU A 218 -10.96 7.62 -3.50
C LEU A 218 -10.37 8.96 -3.07
N ALA A 219 -9.44 8.89 -2.12
CA ALA A 219 -8.66 10.03 -1.66
C ALA A 219 -7.23 9.60 -1.35
N SER A 220 -6.30 10.53 -1.52
CA SER A 220 -4.88 10.35 -1.21
C SER A 220 -4.36 11.59 -0.49
N SER A 221 -3.58 11.39 0.55
CA SER A 221 -2.85 12.46 1.22
C SER A 221 -1.48 11.96 1.61
N GLY A 222 -0.48 12.84 1.63
CA GLY A 222 0.84 12.42 2.04
C GLY A 222 1.92 13.44 1.79
N THR A 223 3.13 13.10 2.22
CA THR A 223 4.35 13.84 1.93
C THR A 223 5.42 12.88 1.42
N THR A 224 6.10 13.29 0.36
CA THR A 224 7.29 12.61 -0.16
C THR A 224 8.43 13.62 -0.19
N GLU A 225 9.62 13.26 0.27
CA GLU A 225 10.83 14.05 0.20
C GLU A 225 11.85 13.30 -0.66
N ILE A 226 12.35 13.94 -1.71
CA ILE A 226 13.21 13.32 -2.72
C ILE A 226 14.50 14.12 -2.84
N PRO A 227 15.69 13.52 -2.68
CA PRO A 227 16.96 14.19 -2.95
C PRO A 227 17.07 14.65 -4.41
N GLU A 228 17.55 15.87 -4.67
CA GLU A 228 17.67 16.40 -6.05
C GLU A 228 18.66 15.59 -6.91
N ASP A 229 19.71 15.03 -6.29
CA ASP A 229 20.71 14.17 -6.95
C ASP A 229 20.44 12.67 -6.68
N ALA A 230 19.17 12.28 -6.67
CA ALA A 230 18.76 10.90 -6.37
C ALA A 230 19.37 9.88 -7.36
N ASP A 231 20.18 8.96 -6.84
CA ASP A 231 20.64 7.77 -7.56
C ASP A 231 19.73 6.57 -7.24
N PHE A 232 18.73 6.34 -8.09
CA PHE A 232 17.78 5.25 -7.92
C PHE A 232 18.38 3.84 -8.06
N ALA A 233 19.63 3.73 -8.51
CA ALA A 233 20.35 2.45 -8.53
C ALA A 233 20.92 2.07 -7.15
N ASP A 234 21.03 3.01 -6.20
CA ASP A 234 21.48 2.76 -4.84
C ASP A 234 20.42 3.19 -3.81
N PRO A 235 19.49 2.27 -3.46
CA PRO A 235 18.44 2.55 -2.48
C PRO A 235 18.98 3.00 -1.12
N THR A 236 20.12 2.46 -0.68
CA THR A 236 20.72 2.84 0.61
C THR A 236 21.20 4.28 0.59
N ALA A 237 21.86 4.71 -0.49
CA ALA A 237 22.28 6.10 -0.66
C ALA A 237 21.09 7.07 -0.71
N LEU A 238 19.98 6.69 -1.38
CA LEU A 238 18.77 7.51 -1.46
C LEU A 238 18.17 7.82 -0.10
N PHE A 239 17.92 6.78 0.71
CA PHE A 239 17.34 6.96 2.03
C PHE A 239 18.29 7.72 2.96
N THR A 240 19.60 7.45 2.87
CA THR A 240 20.62 8.22 3.62
C THR A 240 20.64 9.70 3.21
N ALA A 241 20.38 10.00 1.94
CA ALA A 241 20.30 11.36 1.41
C ALA A 241 19.00 12.09 1.77
N GLY A 242 18.07 11.45 2.47
CA GLY A 242 16.84 12.07 2.96
C GLY A 242 15.57 11.66 2.21
N LEU A 243 15.62 10.62 1.36
CA LEU A 243 14.39 10.06 0.79
C LEU A 243 13.42 9.65 1.90
N MET A 244 12.19 10.15 1.82
CA MET A 244 11.11 9.79 2.73
C MET A 244 9.79 9.77 1.98
N MET A 245 8.91 8.85 2.37
CA MET A 245 7.54 8.76 1.88
C MET A 245 6.62 8.53 3.08
N ASP A 246 5.51 9.25 3.14
CA ASP A 246 4.41 9.03 4.08
C ASP A 246 3.12 9.32 3.33
N VAL A 247 2.44 8.27 2.88
CA VAL A 247 1.26 8.36 2.01
C VAL A 247 0.15 7.47 2.54
N VAL A 248 -1.05 8.03 2.59
CA VAL A 248 -2.28 7.33 2.91
C VAL A 248 -3.25 7.46 1.75
N MET A 249 -3.73 6.31 1.26
CA MET A 249 -4.79 6.20 0.27
C MET A 249 -6.01 5.56 0.92
N SER A 250 -7.20 6.06 0.62
CA SER A 250 -8.45 5.53 1.17
C SER A 250 -9.57 5.48 0.13
N HIS A 251 -10.58 4.65 0.40
CA HIS A 251 -11.83 4.61 -0.36
C HIS A 251 -13.01 4.34 0.58
N THR A 252 -14.21 4.79 0.20
CA THR A 252 -15.45 4.62 0.98
C THR A 252 -16.39 3.54 0.42
N GLY A 253 -15.93 2.81 -0.59
CA GLY A 253 -16.64 1.65 -1.13
C GLY A 253 -15.85 1.00 -2.25
N GLY A 254 -15.98 -0.31 -2.39
CA GLY A 254 -15.35 -1.08 -3.45
C GLY A 254 -16.29 -2.18 -3.92
N GLU A 255 -16.42 -2.33 -5.24
CA GLU A 255 -17.18 -3.41 -5.89
C GLU A 255 -16.33 -3.92 -7.04
N ASN A 256 -15.97 -5.19 -7.03
CA ASN A 256 -15.13 -5.80 -8.05
C ASN A 256 -15.76 -7.11 -8.49
N GLN A 257 -15.68 -7.41 -9.78
CA GLN A 257 -16.12 -8.67 -10.36
C GLN A 257 -15.10 -9.16 -11.37
N PHE A 258 -14.96 -10.47 -11.47
CA PHE A 258 -14.14 -11.10 -12.48
C PHE A 258 -14.83 -12.33 -13.05
N LYS A 259 -14.43 -12.67 -14.27
CA LYS A 259 -14.83 -13.90 -14.95
C LYS A 259 -13.65 -14.38 -15.76
N VAL A 260 -13.23 -15.62 -15.52
CA VAL A 260 -12.18 -16.31 -16.27
C VAL A 260 -12.80 -17.57 -16.85
N THR A 261 -12.66 -17.75 -18.15
CA THR A 261 -13.11 -18.93 -18.88
C THR A 261 -11.87 -19.65 -19.39
N GLU A 262 -11.82 -20.95 -19.11
CA GLU A 262 -10.82 -21.86 -19.61
C GLU A 262 -11.54 -23.11 -20.13
N ARG A 263 -10.77 -24.04 -20.69
CA ARG A 263 -11.29 -25.35 -21.13
C ARG A 263 -12.09 -26.11 -20.06
N SER A 264 -11.77 -25.94 -18.77
CA SER A 264 -12.45 -26.61 -17.65
C SER A 264 -13.85 -26.03 -17.38
N GLY A 265 -14.12 -24.82 -17.86
CA GLY A 265 -15.34 -24.05 -17.66
C GLY A 265 -15.05 -22.61 -17.20
N THR A 266 -16.08 -21.90 -16.78
CA THR A 266 -15.97 -20.52 -16.31
C THR A 266 -15.91 -20.45 -14.79
N THR A 267 -14.89 -19.78 -14.28
CA THR A 267 -14.81 -19.29 -12.89
C THR A 267 -15.20 -17.83 -12.85
N GLU A 268 -16.13 -17.47 -11.96
CA GLU A 268 -16.57 -16.09 -11.75
C GLU A 268 -16.57 -15.76 -10.26
N GLY A 269 -16.31 -14.50 -9.96
CA GLY A 269 -16.38 -14.04 -8.59
C GLY A 269 -16.58 -12.55 -8.46
N ALA A 270 -17.01 -12.15 -7.26
CA ALA A 270 -17.24 -10.79 -6.87
C ALA A 270 -16.67 -10.56 -5.47
N PHE A 271 -16.11 -9.36 -5.27
CA PHE A 271 -15.59 -8.87 -4.01
C PHE A 271 -16.15 -7.48 -3.76
N SER A 272 -16.59 -7.19 -2.54
CA SER A 272 -16.95 -5.83 -2.16
C SER A 272 -16.37 -5.44 -0.83
N SER A 273 -16.31 -4.14 -0.57
CA SER A 273 -15.90 -3.53 0.69
C SER A 273 -16.68 -2.24 0.94
N THR A 274 -16.97 -1.92 2.20
CA THR A 274 -17.62 -0.64 2.60
C THR A 274 -16.63 0.47 2.88
N GLY A 275 -15.33 0.15 2.91
CA GLY A 275 -14.25 1.12 3.02
C GLY A 275 -12.91 0.42 3.16
N GLY A 276 -11.84 1.17 2.95
CA GLY A 276 -10.49 0.68 3.13
C GLY A 276 -9.46 1.80 3.10
N GLU A 277 -8.32 1.52 3.70
CA GLU A 277 -7.17 2.43 3.80
C GLU A 277 -5.88 1.64 3.60
N LEU A 278 -4.96 2.23 2.85
CA LEU A 278 -3.59 1.80 2.67
C LEU A 278 -2.67 2.94 3.11
N GLY A 279 -1.88 2.70 4.15
CA GLY A 279 -0.84 3.59 4.62
C GLY A 279 0.54 3.00 4.34
N VAL A 280 1.42 3.79 3.74
CA VAL A 280 2.84 3.44 3.56
C VAL A 280 3.67 4.62 4.03
N ALA A 281 4.52 4.37 5.03
CA ALA A 281 5.52 5.32 5.50
C ALA A 281 6.90 4.67 5.47
N MET A 282 7.88 5.31 4.87
CA MET A 282 9.23 4.77 4.72
C MET A 282 10.26 5.89 4.75
N ASN A 283 11.33 5.70 5.51
CA ASN A 283 12.51 6.55 5.52
C ASN A 283 13.76 5.67 5.79
N ALA A 284 14.93 6.28 6.00
CA ALA A 284 16.14 5.53 6.32
C ALA A 284 16.02 4.65 7.56
N ASP A 285 15.24 5.07 8.56
CA ASP A 285 15.18 4.41 9.85
C ASP A 285 14.15 3.27 9.88
N SER A 286 12.99 3.43 9.21
CA SER A 286 11.87 2.52 9.36
C SER A 286 10.94 2.46 8.14
N LEU A 287 10.31 1.29 7.97
CA LEU A 287 9.17 1.05 7.09
C LEU A 287 7.94 0.76 7.95
N THR A 288 6.84 1.42 7.64
CA THR A 288 5.50 1.10 8.10
C THR A 288 4.60 0.83 6.90
N TYR A 289 3.93 -0.32 6.94
CA TYR A 289 2.93 -0.71 5.96
C TYR A 289 1.66 -1.11 6.70
N ALA A 290 0.56 -0.43 6.42
CA ALA A 290 -0.72 -0.63 7.08
C ALA A 290 -1.85 -0.76 6.05
N ILE A 291 -2.68 -1.79 6.21
CA ILE A 291 -3.90 -1.99 5.45
C ILE A 291 -5.05 -2.13 6.43
N SER A 292 -6.17 -1.46 6.16
CA SER A 292 -7.44 -1.76 6.78
C SER A 292 -8.56 -1.83 5.76
N ALA A 293 -9.58 -2.64 6.04
CA ALA A 293 -10.81 -2.67 5.27
C ALA A 293 -12.01 -2.98 6.16
N SER A 294 -13.18 -2.45 5.80
CA SER A 294 -14.45 -2.70 6.48
C SER A 294 -15.49 -3.34 5.55
N GLY A 295 -16.35 -4.19 6.12
CA GLY A 295 -17.48 -4.84 5.45
C GLY A 295 -17.13 -5.55 4.14
N GLN A 296 -16.21 -6.51 4.18
CA GLN A 296 -15.84 -7.27 2.98
C GLN A 296 -16.84 -8.39 2.71
N THR A 297 -17.18 -8.57 1.44
CA THR A 297 -17.88 -9.79 0.98
C THR A 297 -17.09 -10.44 -0.13
N VAL A 298 -17.12 -11.76 -0.17
CA VAL A 298 -16.47 -12.59 -1.18
C VAL A 298 -17.46 -13.62 -1.68
N ALA A 299 -17.67 -13.65 -2.99
CA ALA A 299 -18.44 -14.68 -3.67
C ALA A 299 -17.63 -15.21 -4.85
N VAL A 300 -17.30 -16.50 -4.87
CA VAL A 300 -16.55 -17.13 -5.97
C VAL A 300 -17.18 -18.46 -6.33
N SER A 301 -17.32 -18.74 -7.62
CA SER A 301 -17.85 -20.00 -8.13
C SER A 301 -17.11 -20.41 -9.40
N GLY A 302 -16.99 -21.71 -9.65
CA GLY A 302 -16.28 -22.22 -10.82
C GLY A 302 -16.31 -23.75 -10.88
N PRO A 303 -15.90 -24.34 -12.02
CA PRO A 303 -15.94 -25.78 -12.25
C PRO A 303 -15.01 -26.58 -11.32
N GLU A 304 -13.90 -25.98 -10.88
CA GLU A 304 -12.93 -26.61 -9.97
C GLU A 304 -13.33 -26.48 -8.50
N LEU A 305 -14.28 -25.60 -8.20
CA LEU A 305 -14.82 -25.44 -6.85
C LEU A 305 -15.95 -26.45 -6.65
N PRO A 306 -15.83 -27.38 -5.68
CA PRO A 306 -16.88 -28.37 -5.44
C PRO A 306 -18.21 -27.71 -5.04
N LEU A 307 -18.13 -26.51 -4.43
CA LEU A 307 -19.26 -25.66 -4.05
C LEU A 307 -18.82 -24.18 -4.15
N PRO A 308 -19.75 -23.25 -4.43
CA PRO A 308 -19.46 -21.82 -4.39
C PRO A 308 -18.98 -21.35 -3.01
N ILE A 309 -17.94 -20.52 -2.99
CA ILE A 309 -17.43 -19.87 -1.79
C ILE A 309 -18.22 -18.58 -1.58
N ASN A 310 -18.82 -18.43 -0.40
CA ASN A 310 -19.49 -17.20 0.02
C ASN A 310 -19.11 -16.92 1.48
N ALA A 311 -18.43 -15.80 1.69
CA ALA A 311 -17.94 -15.37 3.00
C ALA A 311 -18.05 -13.86 3.16
N GLU A 312 -18.14 -13.43 4.42
CA GLU A 312 -18.22 -12.05 4.86
C GLU A 312 -17.16 -11.84 5.94
N LEU A 313 -16.53 -10.67 5.96
CA LEU A 313 -15.57 -10.27 6.99
C LEU A 313 -15.89 -8.82 7.37
N GLY A 314 -16.22 -8.59 8.64
CA GLY A 314 -16.58 -7.24 9.11
C GLY A 314 -15.38 -6.30 9.10
N GLU A 315 -14.23 -6.79 9.56
CA GLU A 315 -13.00 -6.00 9.67
C GLU A 315 -11.78 -6.81 9.22
N LEU A 316 -10.93 -6.17 8.43
CA LEU A 316 -9.59 -6.64 8.11
C LEU A 316 -8.61 -5.56 8.51
N GLY A 317 -7.55 -5.96 9.21
CA GLY A 317 -6.46 -5.08 9.59
C GLY A 317 -5.13 -5.81 9.50
N PHE A 318 -4.14 -5.17 8.91
CA PHE A 318 -2.76 -5.60 8.92
C PHE A 318 -1.88 -4.37 9.12
N SER A 319 -0.92 -4.43 10.03
CA SER A 319 0.16 -3.45 10.08
C SER A 319 1.49 -4.11 10.39
N LEU A 320 2.53 -3.61 9.76
CA LEU A 320 3.92 -4.00 9.97
C LEU A 320 4.73 -2.72 10.09
N THR A 321 5.47 -2.60 11.20
CA THR A 321 6.50 -1.58 11.38
C THR A 321 7.82 -2.29 11.61
N MET A 322 8.80 -2.01 10.76
CA MET A 322 10.13 -2.62 10.84
C MET A 322 11.21 -1.55 10.71
N PRO A 323 12.27 -1.61 11.54
CA PRO A 323 13.45 -0.78 11.33
C PRO A 323 14.22 -1.25 10.08
N LEU A 324 14.81 -0.31 9.36
CA LEU A 324 15.53 -0.57 8.11
C LEU A 324 17.04 -0.40 8.27
N SER A 325 17.48 0.58 9.06
CA SER A 325 18.91 0.85 9.30
C SER A 325 19.51 -0.01 10.42
N GLU A 326 20.80 -0.28 10.30
CA GLU A 326 21.61 -0.83 11.39
C GLU A 326 21.56 0.10 12.60
N SER A 327 21.54 -0.46 13.81
CA SER A 327 21.53 0.32 15.04
C SER A 327 22.40 -0.31 16.12
N ASP A 328 23.05 0.53 16.92
CA ASP A 328 23.78 0.12 18.13
C ASP A 328 22.86 -0.06 19.35
N THR A 329 21.62 0.46 19.27
CA THR A 329 20.64 0.44 20.36
C THR A 329 19.32 -0.21 19.93
N PRO A 330 18.56 -0.80 20.87
CA PRO A 330 17.23 -1.33 20.55
C PRO A 330 16.31 -0.23 20.00
N VAL A 331 15.59 -0.57 18.94
CA VAL A 331 14.59 0.27 18.27
C VAL A 331 13.26 -0.49 18.14
N PRO A 332 12.12 0.21 18.07
CA PRO A 332 10.81 -0.43 17.99
C PRO A 332 10.58 -1.18 16.66
N ALA A 333 9.87 -2.30 16.75
CA ALA A 333 9.24 -3.00 15.64
C ALA A 333 7.83 -3.45 16.08
N ALA A 334 6.90 -3.63 15.15
CA ALA A 334 5.55 -4.07 15.48
C ALA A 334 4.91 -4.86 14.34
N ILE A 335 4.03 -5.79 14.68
CA ILE A 335 3.14 -6.46 13.73
C ILE A 335 1.75 -6.63 14.36
N SER A 336 0.72 -6.26 13.61
CA SER A 336 -0.67 -6.43 14.01
C SER A 336 -1.46 -7.12 12.90
N VAL A 337 -2.32 -8.05 13.29
CA VAL A 337 -3.24 -8.77 12.40
C VAL A 337 -4.62 -8.77 13.03
N LEU A 338 -5.64 -8.40 12.25
CA LEU A 338 -7.04 -8.44 12.62
C LEU A 338 -7.85 -9.06 11.47
N LEU A 339 -8.56 -10.13 11.79
CA LEU A 339 -9.62 -10.72 10.99
C LEU A 339 -10.86 -10.75 11.88
N GLY A 340 -11.66 -9.69 11.81
CA GLY A 340 -12.82 -9.46 12.66
C GLY A 340 -14.13 -9.86 11.97
N GLU A 341 -15.00 -10.51 12.74
CA GLU A 341 -16.36 -10.84 12.32
C GLU A 341 -16.44 -11.67 11.02
N PHE A 342 -15.56 -12.66 10.86
CA PHE A 342 -15.62 -13.61 9.75
C PHE A 342 -16.88 -14.48 9.86
N ALA A 343 -17.73 -14.42 8.85
CA ALA A 343 -18.89 -15.27 8.69
C ALA A 343 -18.82 -16.01 7.35
N MET A 344 -19.23 -17.28 7.35
CA MET A 344 -19.38 -18.06 6.13
C MET A 344 -20.85 -18.42 5.90
N SER A 345 -21.20 -18.63 4.63
CA SER A 345 -22.58 -18.99 4.27
C SER A 345 -23.05 -20.29 4.93
N ASP A 346 -24.37 -20.39 5.16
CA ASP A 346 -25.01 -21.60 5.69
C ASP A 346 -24.74 -22.85 4.84
N MET A 347 -24.55 -22.68 3.53
CA MET A 347 -24.20 -23.78 2.65
C MET A 347 -22.84 -24.38 3.00
N LEU A 348 -21.82 -23.54 3.22
CA LEU A 348 -20.50 -23.99 3.64
C LEU A 348 -20.55 -24.61 5.03
N TRP A 349 -21.24 -23.97 5.98
CA TRP A 349 -21.45 -24.54 7.32
C TRP A 349 -22.10 -25.93 7.28
N ASN A 350 -23.10 -26.13 6.42
CA ASN A 350 -23.84 -27.39 6.35
C ASN A 350 -23.01 -28.58 5.81
N ILE A 351 -21.82 -28.34 5.23
CA ILE A 351 -20.91 -29.40 4.79
C ILE A 351 -20.35 -30.15 6.00
N PHE A 352 -20.00 -29.43 7.06
CA PHE A 352 -19.30 -29.99 8.24
C PHE A 352 -20.13 -29.92 9.52
N ASP A 353 -21.13 -29.05 9.61
CA ASP A 353 -22.09 -28.97 10.73
C ASP A 353 -23.56 -28.79 10.26
N PRO A 354 -24.14 -29.79 9.58
CA PRO A 354 -25.55 -29.73 9.14
C PRO A 354 -26.55 -29.74 10.29
N GLN A 355 -26.15 -30.18 11.48
CA GLN A 355 -27.01 -30.24 12.67
C GLN A 355 -26.99 -28.92 13.47
N GLN A 356 -26.17 -27.94 13.07
CA GLN A 356 -26.01 -26.66 13.76
C GLN A 356 -25.58 -26.85 15.23
N ALA A 357 -24.68 -27.81 15.47
CA ALA A 357 -24.16 -28.08 16.80
C ALA A 357 -23.22 -26.96 17.29
N LEU A 358 -22.42 -26.40 16.39
CA LEU A 358 -21.51 -25.28 16.65
C LEU A 358 -22.26 -23.95 16.54
N PRO A 359 -22.01 -22.98 17.44
CA PRO A 359 -22.48 -21.61 17.26
C PRO A 359 -21.89 -21.04 15.97
N ARG A 360 -22.74 -20.39 15.17
CA ARG A 360 -22.35 -19.76 13.90
C ARG A 360 -22.15 -18.25 14.03
N ASP A 361 -21.88 -17.78 15.26
CA ASP A 361 -21.51 -16.39 15.51
C ASP A 361 -20.21 -16.04 14.73
N PRO A 362 -20.06 -14.81 14.21
CA PRO A 362 -18.89 -14.42 13.45
C PRO A 362 -17.58 -14.62 14.22
N ALA A 363 -16.60 -15.23 13.58
CA ALA A 363 -15.31 -15.54 14.18
C ALA A 363 -14.37 -14.33 14.15
N THR A 364 -13.56 -14.16 15.18
CA THR A 364 -12.56 -13.09 15.25
C THR A 364 -11.20 -13.65 15.62
N VAL A 365 -10.17 -13.26 14.88
CA VAL A 365 -8.76 -13.49 15.21
C VAL A 365 -8.04 -12.16 15.20
N ALA A 366 -7.43 -11.79 16.32
CA ALA A 366 -6.61 -10.59 16.45
C ALA A 366 -5.31 -10.90 17.19
N ILE A 367 -4.20 -10.39 16.69
CA ILE A 367 -2.87 -10.55 17.29
C ILE A 367 -2.13 -9.22 17.13
N ASN A 368 -1.71 -8.63 18.25
CA ASN A 368 -0.93 -7.39 18.28
C ASN A 368 0.39 -7.64 19.02
N LEU A 369 1.51 -7.49 18.31
CA LEU A 369 2.86 -7.71 18.82
C LEU A 369 3.68 -6.43 18.67
N GLU A 370 4.28 -6.00 19.78
CA GLU A 370 5.29 -4.94 19.85
C GLU A 370 6.63 -5.59 20.21
N ALA A 371 7.72 -5.16 19.59
CA ALA A 371 9.05 -5.67 19.86
C ALA A 371 10.07 -4.54 19.95
N GLU A 372 11.16 -4.78 20.68
CA GLU A 372 12.38 -4.00 20.56
C GLU A 372 13.46 -4.88 19.96
N VAL A 373 14.06 -4.42 18.86
CA VAL A 373 15.07 -5.14 18.12
C VAL A 373 16.30 -4.26 17.90
N THR A 374 17.48 -4.86 17.81
CA THR A 374 18.70 -4.17 17.38
C THR A 374 19.14 -4.77 16.05
N PRO A 375 18.79 -4.13 14.91
CA PRO A 375 19.22 -4.58 13.59
C PRO A 375 20.75 -4.54 13.50
N LYS A 376 21.35 -5.63 13.03
CA LYS A 376 22.82 -5.76 12.88
C LYS A 376 23.29 -5.53 11.45
N VAL A 377 22.37 -5.36 10.53
CA VAL A 377 22.63 -5.03 9.14
C VAL A 377 21.59 -4.04 8.65
N ASN A 378 21.93 -3.31 7.60
CA ASN A 378 21.00 -2.48 6.88
C ASN A 378 20.14 -3.34 5.94
N LEU A 379 18.81 -3.31 6.12
CA LEU A 379 17.86 -4.08 5.30
C LEU A 379 17.63 -3.45 3.91
N LEU A 380 18.13 -2.24 3.68
CA LEU A 380 18.14 -1.57 2.38
C LEU A 380 19.35 -1.96 1.52
N ASP A 381 20.32 -2.69 2.07
CA ASP A 381 21.50 -3.15 1.37
C ASP A 381 21.22 -4.51 0.70
N PRO A 382 21.21 -4.59 -0.64
CA PRO A 382 20.96 -5.84 -1.36
C PRO A 382 21.97 -6.94 -1.05
N GLU A 383 23.25 -6.61 -0.84
CA GLU A 383 24.29 -7.60 -0.54
C GLU A 383 24.07 -8.21 0.84
N ALA A 384 23.70 -7.38 1.83
CA ALA A 384 23.37 -7.85 3.18
C ALA A 384 22.15 -8.79 3.15
N MET A 385 21.12 -8.45 2.37
CA MET A 385 19.92 -9.28 2.23
C MET A 385 20.19 -10.61 1.54
N GLU A 386 21.06 -10.64 0.52
CA GLU A 386 21.51 -11.88 -0.10
C GLU A 386 22.28 -12.76 0.89
N GLU A 387 23.17 -12.17 1.70
CA GLU A 387 23.91 -12.91 2.72
C GLU A 387 23.01 -13.49 3.83
N ILE A 388 22.02 -12.73 4.30
CA ILE A 388 20.99 -13.24 5.21
C ILE A 388 20.27 -14.44 4.57
N GLY A 389 19.83 -14.31 3.31
CA GLY A 389 19.13 -15.38 2.59
C GLY A 389 19.97 -16.66 2.46
N ARG A 390 21.30 -16.53 2.31
CA ARG A 390 22.24 -17.65 2.20
C ARG A 390 22.59 -18.27 3.56
N SER A 391 22.77 -17.46 4.59
CA SER A 391 23.21 -17.90 5.93
C SER A 391 22.06 -18.44 6.78
N GLY A 392 20.84 -17.91 6.56
CA GLY A 392 19.69 -18.16 7.43
C GLY A 392 19.84 -17.54 8.83
N GLU A 393 20.83 -16.67 9.04
CA GLU A 393 21.02 -15.95 10.30
C GLU A 393 19.95 -14.85 10.46
N MET A 394 19.61 -14.52 11.71
CA MET A 394 18.66 -13.45 11.97
C MET A 394 19.33 -12.09 11.74
N PRO A 395 18.64 -11.13 11.07
CA PRO A 395 19.22 -9.82 10.71
C PRO A 395 19.39 -8.86 11.90
N GLY A 396 19.09 -9.31 13.13
CA GLY A 396 19.07 -8.47 14.32
C GLY A 396 18.94 -9.29 15.60
N GLU A 397 19.18 -8.62 16.73
CA GLU A 397 18.93 -9.15 18.07
C GLU A 397 17.53 -8.76 18.54
N LEU A 398 16.78 -9.70 19.10
CA LEU A 398 15.49 -9.43 19.75
C LEU A 398 15.75 -9.12 21.23
N HIS A 399 15.22 -8.01 21.75
CA HIS A 399 15.40 -7.62 23.15
C HIS A 399 14.13 -7.76 23.97
N SER A 400 12.99 -7.39 23.41
CA SER A 400 11.69 -7.54 24.06
C SER A 400 10.60 -7.88 23.03
N LEU A 401 9.58 -8.60 23.49
CA LEU A 401 8.37 -8.91 22.73
C LEU A 401 7.19 -8.83 23.68
N LYS A 402 6.25 -7.94 23.35
CA LYS A 402 5.02 -7.73 24.09
C LYS A 402 3.85 -8.12 23.20
N LEU A 403 3.08 -9.10 23.68
CA LEU A 403 1.78 -9.44 23.15
C LEU A 403 0.76 -8.52 23.82
N THR A 404 0.43 -7.42 23.14
CA THR A 404 -0.51 -6.42 23.66
C THR A 404 -1.91 -7.03 23.75
N ASP A 405 -2.36 -7.67 22.67
CA ASP A 405 -3.64 -8.38 22.63
C ASP A 405 -3.55 -9.63 21.74
N LEU A 406 -4.12 -10.73 22.24
CA LEU A 406 -4.50 -11.92 21.48
C LEU A 406 -5.99 -12.13 21.66
N VAL A 407 -6.72 -12.28 20.56
CA VAL A 407 -8.13 -12.71 20.56
C VAL A 407 -8.29 -13.83 19.55
N VAL A 408 -8.85 -14.95 19.98
CA VAL A 408 -9.37 -15.99 19.10
C VAL A 408 -10.76 -16.31 19.61
N ASP A 409 -11.79 -15.94 18.86
CA ASP A 409 -13.21 -16.16 19.21
C ASP A 409 -13.88 -16.86 18.03
N ALA A 410 -14.17 -18.14 18.15
CA ALA A 410 -14.73 -18.94 17.06
C ALA A 410 -15.46 -20.18 17.56
N ALA A 411 -16.59 -20.52 16.91
CA ALA A 411 -17.35 -21.73 17.18
C ALA A 411 -17.72 -21.95 18.67
N GLY A 412 -17.89 -20.85 19.42
CA GLY A 412 -18.20 -20.88 20.86
C GLY A 412 -17.00 -21.10 21.78
N GLY A 413 -15.78 -21.21 21.25
CA GLY A 413 -14.55 -21.16 22.03
C GLY A 413 -13.92 -19.77 21.94
N LYS A 414 -13.36 -19.29 23.05
CA LYS A 414 -12.69 -18.00 23.12
C LYS A 414 -11.39 -18.07 23.90
N ILE A 415 -10.34 -17.46 23.35
CA ILE A 415 -9.04 -17.24 23.98
C ILE A 415 -8.76 -15.75 23.92
N ILE A 416 -8.46 -15.16 25.07
CA ILE A 416 -7.89 -13.81 25.16
C ILE A 416 -6.54 -13.92 25.83
N GLY A 417 -5.55 -13.15 25.39
CA GLY A 417 -4.22 -13.20 25.97
C GLY A 417 -3.45 -11.90 25.91
N SER A 418 -2.52 -11.75 26.84
CA SER A 418 -1.49 -10.71 26.83
C SER A 418 -0.21 -11.27 27.44
N GLY A 419 0.94 -10.75 27.03
CA GLY A 419 2.23 -11.23 27.50
C GLY A 419 3.34 -10.22 27.31
N ASP A 420 4.41 -10.41 28.06
CA ASP A 420 5.59 -9.55 28.05
C ASP A 420 6.83 -10.42 28.27
N PHE A 421 7.76 -10.36 27.33
CA PHE A 421 9.00 -11.11 27.32
C PHE A 421 10.19 -10.18 27.06
N THR A 422 11.28 -10.48 27.75
CA THR A 422 12.62 -9.97 27.49
C THR A 422 13.52 -11.10 27.04
N PHE A 423 14.55 -10.80 26.25
CA PHE A 423 15.37 -11.80 25.59
C PHE A 423 16.85 -11.59 25.92
N ASP A 424 17.52 -12.65 26.36
CA ASP A 424 18.95 -12.68 26.67
C ASP A 424 19.73 -13.20 25.47
N ASN A 425 20.25 -12.29 24.65
CA ASN A 425 21.04 -12.60 23.45
C ASN A 425 22.41 -13.23 23.78
N THR A 426 22.81 -13.32 25.05
CA THR A 426 24.04 -14.03 25.45
C THR A 426 23.84 -15.53 25.64
N ASP A 427 22.58 -15.99 25.70
CA ASP A 427 22.19 -17.37 25.92
C ASP A 427 21.31 -17.86 24.77
N LEU A 428 21.97 -18.35 23.72
CA LEU A 428 21.33 -18.98 22.56
C LEU A 428 21.23 -20.50 22.69
N GLU A 429 21.84 -21.09 23.73
CA GLU A 429 21.89 -22.55 23.90
C GLU A 429 20.62 -23.09 24.58
N THR A 430 20.05 -22.34 25.53
CA THR A 430 18.90 -22.82 26.33
C THR A 430 17.64 -23.04 25.49
N PHE A 431 17.47 -22.29 24.40
CA PHE A 431 16.31 -22.34 23.50
C PHE A 431 16.70 -22.60 22.03
N ASP A 432 17.64 -23.52 21.80
CA ASP A 432 17.96 -24.08 20.47
C ASP A 432 18.23 -23.02 19.38
N GLY A 433 19.05 -22.01 19.70
CA GLY A 433 19.43 -20.93 18.80
C GLY A 433 18.62 -19.65 18.97
N LEU A 434 17.55 -19.67 19.76
CA LEU A 434 16.81 -18.46 20.13
C LEU A 434 17.38 -17.84 21.40
N PRO A 435 17.46 -16.50 21.49
CA PRO A 435 17.75 -15.78 22.72
C PRO A 435 16.85 -16.25 23.85
N ARG A 436 17.42 -16.55 25.02
CA ARG A 436 16.64 -17.07 26.15
C ARG A 436 15.58 -16.04 26.57
N PRO A 437 14.28 -16.37 26.45
CA PRO A 437 13.23 -15.48 26.91
C PRO A 437 13.11 -15.50 28.44
N LYS A 438 12.65 -14.39 29.00
CA LYS A 438 12.22 -14.25 30.39
C LYS A 438 10.98 -13.38 30.40
N GLY A 439 9.90 -13.88 30.98
CA GLY A 439 8.63 -13.18 30.95
C GLY A 439 7.47 -14.10 31.20
N GLU A 440 6.26 -13.60 30.94
CA GLU A 440 5.05 -14.37 31.09
C GLU A 440 4.00 -14.00 30.06
N VAL A 441 3.16 -14.99 29.72
CA VAL A 441 1.91 -14.79 29.00
C VAL A 441 0.76 -15.28 29.87
N ASN A 442 -0.29 -14.46 29.93
CA ASN A 442 -1.54 -14.75 30.62
C ASN A 442 -2.63 -14.95 29.57
N LEU A 443 -3.33 -16.07 29.66
CA LEU A 443 -4.40 -16.47 28.76
C LEU A 443 -5.67 -16.74 29.55
N ASP A 444 -6.78 -16.18 29.10
CA ASP A 444 -8.13 -16.51 29.55
C ASP A 444 -8.84 -17.32 28.46
N ILE A 445 -9.36 -18.48 28.84
CA ILE A 445 -9.96 -19.46 27.93
C ILE A 445 -11.40 -19.70 28.39
N SER A 446 -12.36 -19.66 27.46
CA SER A 446 -13.75 -20.00 27.75
C SER A 446 -14.36 -20.84 26.62
N GLY A 447 -15.30 -21.71 26.94
CA GLY A 447 -16.04 -22.50 25.95
C GLY A 447 -15.27 -23.68 25.35
N ALA A 448 -14.02 -23.91 25.78
CA ALA A 448 -13.13 -24.92 25.20
C ALA A 448 -13.65 -26.35 25.41
N ASN A 449 -14.15 -26.70 26.60
CA ASN A 449 -14.68 -28.05 26.84
C ASN A 449 -16.00 -28.26 26.10
N GLY A 450 -16.87 -27.23 26.06
CA GLY A 450 -18.11 -27.26 25.31
C GLY A 450 -17.87 -27.44 23.80
N LEU A 451 -16.87 -26.77 23.25
CA LEU A 451 -16.43 -26.96 21.86
C LEU A 451 -15.93 -28.40 21.63
N ILE A 452 -15.06 -28.92 22.49
CA ILE A 452 -14.57 -30.31 22.40
C ILE A 452 -15.73 -31.31 22.41
N ASP A 453 -16.70 -31.16 23.32
CA ASP A 453 -17.87 -32.05 23.38
C ASP A 453 -18.69 -32.04 22.09
N LYS A 454 -18.86 -30.86 21.48
CA LYS A 454 -19.56 -30.73 20.19
C LYS A 454 -18.78 -31.39 19.06
N LEU A 455 -17.47 -31.20 18.99
CA LEU A 455 -16.63 -31.82 17.98
C LEU A 455 -16.62 -33.36 18.09
N ILE A 456 -16.65 -33.92 19.30
CA ILE A 456 -16.84 -35.37 19.52
C ILE A 456 -18.21 -35.81 19.03
N ALA A 457 -19.28 -35.11 19.43
CA ALA A 457 -20.64 -35.46 19.05
C ALA A 457 -20.87 -35.43 17.52
N MET A 458 -20.14 -34.56 16.81
CA MET A 458 -20.14 -34.47 15.35
C MET A 458 -19.24 -35.51 14.67
N GLY A 459 -18.39 -36.22 15.44
CA GLY A 459 -17.40 -37.15 14.91
C GLY A 459 -16.21 -36.48 14.23
N LEU A 460 -16.03 -35.16 14.41
CA LEU A 460 -14.88 -34.40 13.89
C LEU A 460 -13.63 -34.55 14.77
N MET A 461 -13.80 -35.01 16.01
CA MET A 461 -12.72 -35.32 16.94
C MET A 461 -12.97 -36.69 17.56
N GLN A 462 -11.95 -37.57 17.57
CA GLN A 462 -12.06 -38.86 18.24
C GLN A 462 -12.04 -38.66 19.76
N GLU A 463 -12.75 -39.50 20.52
CA GLU A 463 -12.75 -39.43 22.00
C GLU A 463 -11.33 -39.50 22.59
N GLN A 464 -10.44 -40.28 21.97
CA GLN A 464 -9.04 -40.38 22.41
C GLN A 464 -8.28 -39.07 22.25
N ASP A 465 -8.47 -38.37 21.12
CA ASP A 465 -7.84 -37.08 20.86
C ASP A 465 -8.41 -36.01 21.79
N ALA A 466 -9.72 -36.03 22.02
CA ALA A 466 -10.39 -35.15 22.96
C ALA A 466 -9.92 -35.35 24.41
N MET A 467 -9.72 -36.59 24.84
CA MET A 467 -9.12 -36.88 26.15
C MET A 467 -7.69 -36.33 26.22
N GLY A 468 -6.89 -36.47 25.15
CA GLY A 468 -5.57 -35.84 25.03
C GLY A 468 -5.62 -34.32 25.17
N ALA A 469 -6.51 -33.66 24.42
CA ALA A 469 -6.72 -32.22 24.47
C ALA A 469 -7.14 -31.75 25.87
N ARG A 470 -8.07 -32.47 26.52
CA ARG A 470 -8.51 -32.17 27.89
C ARG A 470 -7.41 -32.36 28.93
N MET A 471 -6.58 -33.39 28.78
CA MET A 471 -5.42 -33.58 29.64
C MET A 471 -4.42 -32.44 29.48
N MET A 472 -4.16 -32.00 28.25
CA MET A 472 -3.33 -30.82 27.99
C MET A 472 -3.95 -29.57 28.59
N LEU A 473 -5.23 -29.29 28.34
CA LEU A 473 -5.91 -28.15 28.98
C LEU A 473 -5.80 -28.20 30.50
N GLY A 474 -6.05 -29.34 31.14
CA GLY A 474 -5.93 -29.49 32.60
C GLY A 474 -4.50 -29.39 33.14
N MET A 475 -3.48 -29.68 32.31
CA MET A 475 -2.07 -29.58 32.69
C MET A 475 -1.55 -28.14 32.62
N PHE A 476 -2.04 -27.37 31.64
CA PHE A 476 -1.55 -26.01 31.37
C PHE A 476 -2.49 -24.90 31.87
N THR A 477 -3.67 -25.23 32.37
CA THR A 477 -4.66 -24.24 32.85
C THR A 477 -5.09 -24.51 34.28
N VAL A 478 -5.61 -23.46 34.93
CA VAL A 478 -6.32 -23.52 36.21
C VAL A 478 -7.80 -23.21 35.94
N PRO A 479 -8.74 -24.01 36.46
CA PRO A 479 -10.17 -23.71 36.32
C PRO A 479 -10.52 -22.31 36.81
N GLY A 480 -11.32 -21.60 36.02
CA GLY A 480 -11.85 -20.28 36.38
C GLY A 480 -13.02 -20.36 37.35
N ALA A 481 -13.59 -19.20 37.69
CA ALA A 481 -14.72 -19.10 38.62
C ALA A 481 -16.05 -19.55 38.00
N GLU A 482 -16.20 -19.40 36.68
CA GLU A 482 -17.41 -19.73 35.94
C GLU A 482 -17.29 -21.10 35.24
N PRO A 483 -18.42 -21.78 34.96
CA PRO A 483 -18.41 -23.03 34.20
C PRO A 483 -17.73 -22.88 32.84
N ASP A 484 -16.94 -23.89 32.45
CA ASP A 484 -16.18 -23.93 31.18
C ASP A 484 -15.28 -22.71 30.94
N THR A 485 -14.68 -22.20 32.02
CA THR A 485 -13.63 -21.19 31.96
C THR A 485 -12.34 -21.72 32.58
N ALA A 486 -11.21 -21.27 32.05
CA ALA A 486 -9.90 -21.59 32.56
C ALA A 486 -8.94 -20.41 32.32
N SER A 487 -7.95 -20.28 33.18
CA SER A 487 -6.85 -19.32 33.02
C SER A 487 -5.54 -20.08 32.88
N SER A 488 -4.60 -19.55 32.10
CA SER A 488 -3.25 -20.11 31.99
C SER A 488 -2.25 -18.99 32.16
N LYS A 489 -1.31 -19.19 33.08
CA LYS A 489 -0.11 -18.38 33.16
C LYS A 489 1.08 -19.23 32.74
N ILE A 490 1.71 -18.89 31.63
CA ILE A 490 2.97 -19.50 31.20
C ILE A 490 4.10 -18.51 31.49
N GLU A 491 5.03 -18.91 32.36
CA GLU A 491 6.17 -18.10 32.79
C GLU A 491 7.48 -18.77 32.37
N ILE A 492 8.42 -17.97 31.87
CA ILE A 492 9.80 -18.40 31.65
C ILE A 492 10.69 -17.60 32.59
N ASN A 493 11.38 -18.31 33.48
CA ASN A 493 12.13 -17.68 34.55
C ASN A 493 13.62 -17.45 34.19
N GLU A 494 14.37 -16.86 35.11
CA GLU A 494 15.80 -16.55 34.91
C GLU A 494 16.70 -17.77 34.70
N GLN A 495 16.24 -18.98 35.00
CA GLN A 495 16.99 -20.22 34.75
C GLN A 495 16.60 -20.88 33.43
N GLY A 496 15.71 -20.27 32.63
CA GLY A 496 15.16 -20.86 31.41
C GLY A 496 14.15 -21.98 31.68
N HIS A 497 13.69 -22.13 32.92
CA HIS A 497 12.60 -23.06 33.22
C HIS A 497 11.29 -22.49 32.70
N VAL A 498 10.48 -23.36 32.11
CA VAL A 498 9.13 -23.02 31.68
C VAL A 498 8.17 -23.53 32.74
N LEU A 499 7.32 -22.63 33.26
CA LEU A 499 6.33 -22.92 34.27
C LEU A 499 4.94 -22.68 33.71
N ALA A 500 4.04 -23.64 33.89
CA ALA A 500 2.60 -23.44 33.70
C ALA A 500 1.96 -23.33 35.09
N ASN A 501 1.37 -22.18 35.39
CA ASN A 501 0.67 -21.92 36.67
C ASN A 501 1.54 -22.20 37.90
N GLY A 502 2.84 -21.86 37.81
CA GLY A 502 3.83 -22.11 38.87
C GLY A 502 4.37 -23.55 38.93
N GLN A 503 3.91 -24.46 38.07
CA GLN A 503 4.43 -25.81 37.95
C GLN A 503 5.43 -25.90 36.79
N ARG A 504 6.64 -26.37 37.07
CA ARG A 504 7.67 -26.53 36.05
C ARG A 504 7.30 -27.65 35.06
N ILE A 505 7.35 -27.31 33.78
CA ILE A 505 7.05 -28.21 32.65
C ILE A 505 8.25 -28.42 31.70
N LYS A 506 9.26 -27.53 31.73
CA LYS A 506 10.57 -27.69 31.08
C LYS A 506 11.66 -27.15 31.99
#